data_AF-A0A2V6H0E9-F1
#
_entry.id   AF-A0A2V6H0E9-F1
#
_cell.length_a   1.000
_cell.length_b   1.000
_cell.length_c   1.000
_cell.angle_alpha   90.00
_cell.angle_beta   90.00
_cell.angle_gamma   90.00
#
_symmetry.space_group_name_H-M   'P 1'
#
loop_
_entity.id
_entity.type
_entity.pdbx_description
1 polymer ?
#
loop_
_entity_poly.entity_id
_entity_poly.type
_entity_poly.pdbx_seq_one_letter_code
_entity_poly.pdbx_strand_id
1 'polypeptide(L)'
;MATKRKSSTRKRIQRTRVRSRSKARAKTRKAPRYVYYFGDGHADGSGSMKPLLGGKGANLHEMTRIGLPVPPGFTITTEICTYFYDHTRSYPRQLEAEVAAAMAKVEKSTGKKLGDKERPLLVSVRSGARDSMPGMMDTILNLGMNDAVVEIVAKKTNNARFAWDSYRRFLQMYGDVVMGVQKRPGEDHEPFETVIEHMKDERYGKHDFPDVRLTAADLKELVIRFKALIKERTGKSFPQDPNEQLWGAMGAVFGSWMNDRAVVYRRKYGIPHDWGTAVNVQTMVFGNMGETSATGVAFTRDPATGEKVFYGEYLINAQGEDVVAGVRTP
;
A
#
# COMPACT_ATOMS: atom_id res chain seq x y z
N MET A 1 -34.30 99.02 31.31
CA MET A 1 -33.01 98.31 31.47
C MET A 1 -33.28 96.83 31.67
N ALA A 2 -32.39 95.98 31.15
CA ALA A 2 -32.34 94.51 31.26
C ALA A 2 -33.27 93.69 30.34
N THR A 3 -32.84 93.57 29.09
CA THR A 3 -33.11 92.51 28.12
C THR A 3 -32.72 91.11 28.65
N LYS A 4 -33.60 90.12 28.55
CA LYS A 4 -33.25 88.70 28.67
C LYS A 4 -33.63 87.94 27.39
N ARG A 5 -32.60 87.66 26.58
CA ARG A 5 -32.63 86.76 25.42
C ARG A 5 -32.97 85.34 25.86
N LYS A 6 -33.97 84.70 25.26
CA LYS A 6 -34.13 83.23 25.27
C LYS A 6 -33.49 82.68 24.00
N SER A 7 -32.35 81.99 24.15
CA SER A 7 -31.62 81.34 23.05
C SER A 7 -32.24 79.99 22.70
N SER A 8 -32.27 79.68 21.40
CA SER A 8 -32.72 78.42 20.83
C SER A 8 -31.73 77.27 21.10
N THR A 9 -32.25 76.14 21.58
CA THR A 9 -31.49 74.92 21.85
C THR A 9 -31.31 74.14 20.54
N ARG A 10 -30.16 74.26 19.87
CA ARG A 10 -29.75 73.34 18.79
C ARG A 10 -29.27 72.01 19.40
N LYS A 11 -30.03 70.93 19.20
CA LYS A 11 -29.59 69.55 19.49
C LYS A 11 -28.40 69.19 18.58
N ARG A 12 -27.26 68.93 19.20
CA ARG A 12 -26.02 68.46 18.56
C ARG A 12 -26.13 66.95 18.33
N ILE A 13 -26.33 66.51 17.08
CA ILE A 13 -26.27 65.10 16.69
C ILE A 13 -24.81 64.64 16.78
N GLN A 14 -24.47 63.81 17.76
CA GLN A 14 -23.19 63.10 17.82
C GLN A 14 -23.19 62.00 16.75
N ARG A 15 -22.37 62.17 15.70
CA ARG A 15 -22.02 61.09 14.78
C ARG A 15 -21.10 60.10 15.50
N THR A 16 -21.63 58.94 15.86
CA THR A 16 -20.88 57.80 16.38
C THR A 16 -19.95 57.28 15.28
N ARG A 17 -18.64 57.38 15.48
CA ARG A 17 -17.60 56.87 14.58
C ARG A 17 -17.64 55.33 14.65
N VAL A 18 -18.14 54.68 13.61
CA VAL A 18 -18.06 53.23 13.44
C VAL A 18 -16.58 52.87 13.31
N ARG A 19 -16.02 52.21 14.34
CA ARG A 19 -14.70 51.58 14.28
C ARG A 19 -14.74 50.50 13.20
N SER A 20 -13.90 50.65 12.16
CA SER A 20 -13.69 49.62 11.16
C SER A 20 -13.18 48.35 11.85
N ARG A 21 -13.92 47.25 11.68
CA ARG A 21 -13.46 45.92 12.08
C ARG A 21 -12.16 45.63 11.35
N SER A 22 -11.08 45.45 12.12
CA SER A 22 -9.81 44.93 11.62
C SER A 22 -10.07 43.63 10.85
N LYS A 23 -9.69 43.59 9.56
CA LYS A 23 -9.69 42.38 8.75
C LYS A 23 -8.87 41.33 9.51
N ALA A 24 -9.54 40.31 10.05
CA ALA A 24 -8.87 39.14 10.56
C ALA A 24 -8.02 38.57 9.41
N ARG A 25 -6.70 38.51 9.63
CA ARG A 25 -5.76 37.89 8.71
C ARG A 25 -6.22 36.45 8.51
N ALA A 26 -6.75 36.13 7.33
CA ALA A 26 -7.04 34.75 6.98
C ALA A 26 -5.73 33.98 7.14
N LYS A 27 -5.65 33.06 8.13
CA LYS A 27 -4.56 32.09 8.19
C LYS A 27 -4.57 31.38 6.84
N THR A 28 -3.54 31.58 6.03
CA THR A 28 -3.30 30.78 4.83
C THR A 28 -3.26 29.33 5.28
N ARG A 29 -4.36 28.60 5.04
CA ARG A 29 -4.44 27.18 5.34
C ARG A 29 -3.38 26.53 4.46
N LYS A 30 -2.29 26.05 5.06
CA LYS A 30 -1.24 25.31 4.33
C LYS A 30 -1.95 24.23 3.53
N ALA A 31 -1.58 24.06 2.25
CA ALA A 31 -2.19 23.04 1.41
C ALA A 31 -2.15 21.68 2.15
N PRO A 32 -3.24 20.90 2.12
CA PRO A 32 -3.28 19.61 2.81
C PRO A 32 -2.17 18.72 2.24
N ARG A 33 -1.42 18.10 3.15
CA ARG A 33 -0.33 17.17 2.84
C ARG A 33 -0.88 15.76 2.91
N TYR A 34 -0.70 14.99 1.84
CA TYR A 34 -1.26 13.65 1.68
C TYR A 34 -0.24 12.52 1.76
N VAL A 35 1.06 12.81 1.66
CA VAL A 35 2.11 11.78 1.68
C VAL A 35 3.14 12.01 2.80
N TYR A 36 3.36 10.99 3.61
CA TYR A 36 4.22 11.00 4.80
C TYR A 36 5.31 9.93 4.67
N TYR A 37 6.57 10.36 4.56
CA TYR A 37 7.74 9.47 4.45
C TYR A 37 8.16 8.90 5.80
N PHE A 38 8.71 7.68 5.80
CA PHE A 38 9.43 7.07 6.91
C PHE A 38 10.65 6.30 6.38
N GLY A 39 11.80 6.44 7.03
CA GLY A 39 13.04 5.76 6.67
C GLY A 39 14.26 6.47 7.27
N ASP A 40 15.41 5.79 7.30
CA ASP A 40 16.69 6.36 7.77
C ASP A 40 16.63 6.97 9.18
N GLY A 41 15.83 6.38 10.07
CA GLY A 41 15.61 6.91 11.43
C GLY A 41 14.75 8.19 11.50
N HIS A 42 14.21 8.65 10.37
CA HIS A 42 13.31 9.81 10.29
C HIS A 42 11.91 9.40 9.83
N ALA A 43 10.88 9.98 10.45
CA ALA A 43 9.50 9.79 10.01
C ALA A 43 8.74 11.12 10.06
N ASP A 44 7.95 11.38 9.02
CA ASP A 44 7.12 12.58 8.93
C ASP A 44 5.87 12.51 9.82
N GLY A 45 5.49 11.32 10.28
CA GLY A 45 4.34 11.03 11.13
C GLY A 45 4.71 10.47 12.51
N SER A 46 3.73 9.85 13.18
CA SER A 46 3.92 9.15 14.47
C SER A 46 2.78 8.17 14.75
N GLY A 47 2.95 7.34 15.79
CA GLY A 47 1.93 6.40 16.27
C GLY A 47 0.61 7.05 16.71
N SER A 48 0.61 8.35 17.02
CA SER A 48 -0.60 9.10 17.38
C SER A 48 -1.49 9.46 16.18
N MET A 49 -0.96 9.39 14.95
CA MET A 49 -1.64 9.82 13.73
C MET A 49 -2.47 8.70 13.08
N LYS A 50 -2.94 7.71 13.86
CA LYS A 50 -3.78 6.60 13.37
C LYS A 50 -5.00 7.03 12.56
N PRO A 51 -5.74 8.11 12.90
CA PRO A 51 -6.86 8.55 12.08
C PRO A 51 -6.48 8.96 10.66
N LEU A 52 -5.23 9.42 10.45
CA LEU A 52 -4.74 9.94 9.18
C LEU A 52 -3.90 8.92 8.39
N LEU A 53 -3.04 8.17 9.09
CA LEU A 53 -2.07 7.23 8.48
C LEU A 53 -2.56 5.77 8.52
N GLY A 54 -3.72 5.52 9.14
CA GLY A 54 -4.15 4.18 9.51
C GLY A 54 -3.29 3.57 10.62
N GLY A 55 -3.74 2.42 11.15
CA GLY A 55 -3.02 1.69 12.19
C GLY A 55 -1.63 1.22 11.75
N LYS A 56 -1.54 0.61 10.55
CA LYS A 56 -0.26 0.13 10.00
C LYS A 56 0.71 1.27 9.70
N GLY A 57 0.25 2.32 9.03
CA GLY A 57 1.09 3.47 8.71
C GLY A 57 1.58 4.18 9.98
N ALA A 58 0.70 4.49 10.92
CA ALA A 58 1.09 5.11 12.19
C ALA A 58 2.14 4.28 12.95
N ASN A 59 2.01 2.95 12.96
CA ASN A 59 2.99 2.07 13.59
C ASN A 59 4.33 2.04 12.81
N LEU A 60 4.34 2.03 11.48
CA LEU A 60 5.58 2.11 10.67
C LEU A 60 6.35 3.41 10.95
N HIS A 61 5.63 4.52 11.08
CA HIS A 61 6.21 5.80 11.46
C HIS A 61 6.76 5.78 12.89
N GLU A 62 6.03 5.19 13.84
CA GLU A 62 6.49 5.06 15.22
C GLU A 62 7.73 4.17 15.34
N MET A 63 7.72 3.00 14.72
CA MET A 63 8.84 2.06 14.71
C MET A 63 10.11 2.70 14.14
N THR A 64 9.98 3.47 13.06
CA THR A 64 11.10 4.22 12.49
C THR A 64 11.65 5.26 13.49
N ARG A 65 10.77 5.99 14.19
CA ARG A 65 11.17 7.02 15.17
C ARG A 65 11.90 6.47 16.38
N ILE A 66 11.52 5.28 16.84
CA ILE A 66 12.17 4.62 17.98
C ILE A 66 13.43 3.83 17.57
N GLY A 67 13.84 3.91 16.30
CA GLY A 67 15.10 3.35 15.81
C GLY A 67 15.06 1.88 15.42
N LEU A 68 13.87 1.29 15.20
CA LEU A 68 13.78 -0.06 14.66
C LEU A 68 14.18 -0.08 13.17
N PRO A 69 14.75 -1.20 12.66
CA PRO A 69 15.21 -1.32 11.28
C PRO A 69 14.05 -1.50 10.30
N VAL A 70 13.23 -0.46 10.15
CA VAL A 70 12.09 -0.42 9.25
C VAL A 70 12.57 -0.07 7.83
N PRO A 71 12.28 -0.90 6.80
CA PRO A 71 12.60 -0.55 5.42
C PRO A 71 11.92 0.77 5.02
N PRO A 72 12.62 1.67 4.30
CA PRO A 72 12.11 3.00 3.96
C PRO A 72 10.89 2.91 3.04
N GLY A 73 9.99 3.88 3.20
CA GLY A 73 8.71 3.93 2.52
C GLY A 73 7.95 5.22 2.79
N PHE A 74 6.68 5.23 2.42
CA PHE A 74 5.77 6.33 2.72
C PHE A 74 4.32 5.86 2.85
N THR A 75 3.52 6.66 3.55
CA THR A 75 2.09 6.45 3.73
C THR A 75 1.33 7.56 3.03
N ILE A 76 0.36 7.17 2.19
CA ILE A 76 -0.65 8.05 1.63
C ILE A 76 -1.87 8.02 2.56
N THR A 77 -2.32 9.19 2.97
CA THR A 77 -3.32 9.35 4.04
C THR A 77 -4.70 8.78 3.70
N THR A 78 -5.48 8.45 4.72
CA THR A 78 -6.90 8.07 4.63
C THR A 78 -7.76 9.10 3.90
N GLU A 79 -7.42 10.40 3.98
CA GLU A 79 -8.13 11.47 3.26
C GLU A 79 -8.17 11.27 1.74
N ILE A 80 -7.16 10.62 1.15
CA ILE A 80 -7.16 10.31 -0.27
C ILE A 80 -8.20 9.25 -0.60
N CYS A 81 -8.47 8.29 0.30
CA CYS A 81 -9.54 7.33 0.11
C CYS A 81 -10.91 8.03 0.05
N THR A 82 -11.15 8.99 0.95
CA THR A 82 -12.38 9.80 0.94
C THR A 82 -12.48 10.61 -0.36
N TYR A 83 -11.41 11.33 -0.73
CA TYR A 83 -11.36 12.10 -1.97
C TYR A 83 -11.65 11.20 -3.19
N PHE A 84 -11.05 10.02 -3.23
CA PHE A 84 -11.20 9.05 -4.31
C PHE A 84 -12.68 8.68 -4.52
N TYR A 85 -13.44 8.39 -3.47
CA TYR A 85 -14.87 8.10 -3.64
C TYR A 85 -15.71 9.35 -3.94
N ASP A 86 -15.38 10.50 -3.35
CA ASP A 86 -16.12 11.75 -3.56
C ASP A 86 -15.93 12.33 -4.98
N HIS A 87 -14.84 11.98 -5.66
CA HIS A 87 -14.46 12.56 -6.96
C HIS A 87 -14.37 11.48 -8.06
N THR A 88 -15.30 10.53 -8.08
CA THR A 88 -15.43 9.53 -9.16
C THR A 88 -14.13 8.74 -9.40
N ARG A 89 -13.50 8.30 -8.30
CA ARG A 89 -12.26 7.51 -8.30
C ARG A 89 -11.06 8.24 -8.92
N SER A 90 -11.01 9.57 -8.76
CA SER A 90 -9.87 10.41 -9.15
C SER A 90 -9.04 10.84 -7.95
N TYR A 91 -7.92 11.53 -8.23
CA TYR A 91 -6.97 12.00 -7.22
C TYR A 91 -6.84 13.53 -7.22
N PRO A 92 -6.50 14.15 -6.09
CA PRO A 92 -6.20 15.58 -6.07
C PRO A 92 -4.91 15.83 -6.87
N ARG A 93 -4.88 16.93 -7.64
CA ARG A 93 -3.78 17.25 -8.58
C ARG A 93 -2.39 17.23 -7.95
N GLN A 94 -2.27 17.58 -6.68
CA GLN A 94 -0.99 17.63 -5.96
C GLN A 94 -0.47 16.25 -5.53
N LEU A 95 -1.30 15.21 -5.50
CA LEU A 95 -0.91 13.89 -5.01
C LEU A 95 0.24 13.30 -5.84
N GLU A 96 0.20 13.48 -7.16
CA GLU A 96 1.23 12.96 -8.05
C GLU A 96 2.63 13.50 -7.71
N ALA A 97 2.73 14.81 -7.52
CA ALA A 97 3.98 15.46 -7.12
C ALA A 97 4.45 15.02 -5.72
N GLU A 98 3.51 14.83 -4.77
CA GLU A 98 3.85 14.35 -3.42
C GLU A 98 4.34 12.89 -3.42
N VAL A 99 3.70 12.01 -4.19
CA VAL A 99 4.12 10.61 -4.35
C VAL A 99 5.49 10.54 -5.02
N ALA A 100 5.71 11.30 -6.10
CA ALA A 100 7.01 11.35 -6.78
C ALA A 100 8.12 11.85 -5.83
N ALA A 101 7.85 12.89 -5.04
CA ALA A 101 8.81 13.40 -4.06
C ALA A 101 9.11 12.39 -2.93
N ALA A 102 8.11 11.64 -2.48
CA ALA A 102 8.30 10.60 -1.47
C ALA A 102 9.06 9.39 -2.04
N MET A 103 8.75 8.97 -3.27
CA MET A 103 9.49 7.91 -3.96
C MET A 103 10.95 8.29 -4.14
N ALA A 104 11.25 9.52 -4.57
CA ALA A 104 12.63 10.00 -4.69
C ALA A 104 13.42 9.94 -3.37
N LYS A 105 12.77 10.14 -2.22
CA LYS A 105 13.40 9.94 -0.91
C LYS A 105 13.71 8.46 -0.65
N VAL A 106 12.78 7.56 -0.95
CA VAL A 106 13.00 6.11 -0.84
C VAL A 106 14.14 5.65 -1.75
N GLU A 107 14.16 6.13 -2.99
CA GLU A 107 15.23 5.83 -3.96
C GLU A 107 16.60 6.30 -3.47
N LYS A 108 16.66 7.52 -2.92
CA LYS A 108 17.87 8.07 -2.31
C LYS A 108 18.35 7.23 -1.11
N SER A 109 17.43 6.87 -0.21
CA SER A 109 17.73 6.05 0.98
C SER A 109 18.29 4.68 0.61
N THR A 110 17.68 4.02 -0.38
CA THR A 110 18.05 2.67 -0.79
C THR A 110 19.21 2.62 -1.80
N GLY A 111 19.52 3.75 -2.44
CA GLY A 111 20.42 3.80 -3.60
C GLY A 111 19.91 2.98 -4.78
N LYS A 112 18.61 2.71 -4.85
CA LYS A 112 17.93 1.96 -5.93
C LYS A 112 16.88 2.87 -6.56
N LYS A 113 16.45 2.57 -7.78
CA LYS A 113 15.45 3.39 -8.48
C LYS A 113 14.35 2.52 -9.09
N LEU A 114 13.11 2.99 -9.02
CA LEU A 114 11.95 2.26 -9.54
C LEU A 114 12.06 2.18 -11.07
N GLY A 115 12.04 0.97 -11.63
CA GLY A 115 12.23 0.72 -13.06
C GLY A 115 13.66 0.90 -13.58
N ASP A 116 14.64 1.01 -12.69
CA ASP A 116 16.04 1.15 -13.09
C ASP A 116 16.61 -0.15 -13.68
N LYS A 117 17.44 0.00 -14.73
CA LYS A 117 18.01 -1.12 -15.49
C LYS A 117 19.26 -1.72 -14.88
N GLU A 118 19.75 -1.16 -13.78
CA GLU A 118 20.93 -1.67 -13.07
C GLU A 118 20.62 -1.96 -11.60
N ARG A 119 19.98 -1.03 -10.90
CA ARG A 119 19.67 -1.11 -9.46
C ARG A 119 18.16 -0.95 -9.24
N PRO A 120 17.34 -1.93 -9.66
CA PRO A 120 15.89 -1.83 -9.54
C PRO A 120 15.47 -1.77 -8.08
N LEU A 121 14.60 -0.80 -7.76
CA LEU A 121 13.83 -0.75 -6.54
C LEU A 121 12.54 -1.55 -6.75
N LEU A 122 12.26 -2.46 -5.82
CA LEU A 122 10.98 -3.15 -5.73
C LEU A 122 10.28 -2.70 -4.44
N VAL A 123 8.97 -2.49 -4.51
CA VAL A 123 8.16 -2.03 -3.37
C VAL A 123 6.96 -2.95 -3.13
N SER A 124 6.44 -2.90 -1.91
CA SER A 124 5.12 -3.43 -1.57
C SER A 124 4.13 -2.29 -1.44
N VAL A 125 2.87 -2.55 -1.77
CA VAL A 125 1.75 -1.64 -1.58
C VAL A 125 0.74 -2.31 -0.66
N ARG A 126 0.52 -1.71 0.50
CA ARG A 126 -0.21 -2.30 1.62
C ARG A 126 -1.28 -1.37 2.16
N SER A 127 -2.50 -1.85 2.17
CA SER A 127 -3.64 -1.22 2.83
C SER A 127 -3.46 -1.09 4.35
N GLY A 128 -3.96 -0.01 4.93
CA GLY A 128 -3.95 0.25 6.36
C GLY A 128 -5.09 1.16 6.80
N ALA A 129 -6.20 0.58 7.25
CA ALA A 129 -7.30 1.33 7.86
C ALA A 129 -6.94 1.74 9.29
N ARG A 130 -7.75 2.64 9.88
CA ARG A 130 -7.59 3.09 11.27
C ARG A 130 -7.66 1.92 12.26
N ASP A 131 -8.66 1.07 12.08
CA ASP A 131 -8.83 -0.17 12.83
C ASP A 131 -8.34 -1.37 12.01
N SER A 132 -7.89 -2.41 12.72
CA SER A 132 -7.37 -3.61 12.08
C SER A 132 -8.49 -4.39 11.40
N MET A 133 -8.32 -4.65 10.10
CA MET A 133 -9.25 -5.45 9.30
C MET A 133 -8.48 -6.61 8.64
N PRO A 134 -8.11 -7.65 9.40
CA PRO A 134 -7.28 -8.75 8.92
C PRO A 134 -8.00 -9.53 7.80
N GLY A 135 -7.28 -9.82 6.71
CA GLY A 135 -7.81 -10.56 5.55
C GLY A 135 -8.81 -9.81 4.68
N MET A 136 -9.15 -8.55 5.01
CA MET A 136 -10.22 -7.81 4.30
C MET A 136 -9.70 -6.93 3.16
N MET A 137 -8.41 -6.59 3.19
CA MET A 137 -7.81 -5.64 2.26
C MET A 137 -6.58 -6.24 1.59
N ASP A 138 -6.42 -5.88 0.33
CA ASP A 138 -5.39 -6.46 -0.51
C ASP A 138 -4.00 -5.89 -0.20
N THR A 139 -2.98 -6.69 -0.51
CA THR A 139 -1.57 -6.35 -0.44
C THR A 139 -0.92 -6.79 -1.72
N ILE A 140 -0.03 -5.98 -2.27
CA ILE A 140 0.72 -6.30 -3.49
C ILE A 140 2.20 -6.26 -3.13
N LEU A 141 2.91 -7.36 -3.39
CA LEU A 141 4.36 -7.46 -3.19
C LEU A 141 5.08 -7.39 -4.53
N ASN A 142 6.41 -7.17 -4.49
CA ASN A 142 7.29 -7.22 -5.66
C ASN A 142 6.92 -6.20 -6.79
N LEU A 143 6.21 -5.11 -6.45
CA LEU A 143 5.86 -4.07 -7.42
C LEU A 143 7.11 -3.41 -8.00
N GLY A 144 7.12 -3.20 -9.31
CA GLY A 144 8.27 -2.76 -10.08
C GLY A 144 8.93 -3.88 -10.88
N MET A 145 8.50 -5.13 -10.68
CA MET A 145 8.95 -6.26 -11.49
C MET A 145 8.36 -6.17 -12.90
N ASN A 146 9.20 -6.41 -13.91
CA ASN A 146 8.84 -6.48 -15.31
C ASN A 146 9.87 -7.34 -16.07
N ASP A 147 9.74 -7.45 -17.39
CA ASP A 147 10.56 -8.36 -18.20
C ASP A 147 12.05 -8.01 -18.21
N ALA A 148 12.39 -6.73 -18.07
CA ALA A 148 13.78 -6.32 -17.95
C ALA A 148 14.30 -6.49 -16.51
N VAL A 149 13.49 -6.10 -15.53
CA VAL A 149 13.86 -6.11 -14.10
C VAL A 149 14.08 -7.53 -13.59
N VAL A 150 13.29 -8.51 -14.02
CA VAL A 150 13.44 -9.90 -13.57
C VAL A 150 14.80 -10.48 -13.96
N GLU A 151 15.31 -10.18 -15.15
CA GLU A 151 16.63 -10.65 -15.60
C GLU A 151 17.75 -9.98 -14.80
N ILE A 152 17.61 -8.70 -14.45
CA ILE A 152 18.56 -7.97 -13.60
C ILE A 152 18.58 -8.56 -12.19
N VAL A 153 17.40 -8.83 -11.61
CA VAL A 153 17.27 -9.45 -10.29
C VAL A 153 17.87 -10.85 -10.29
N ALA A 154 17.60 -11.65 -11.34
CA ALA A 154 18.17 -12.99 -11.49
C ALA A 154 19.71 -12.95 -11.49
N LYS A 155 20.30 -12.04 -12.27
CA LYS A 155 21.75 -11.86 -12.34
C LYS A 155 22.35 -11.38 -11.02
N LYS A 156 21.75 -10.36 -10.39
CA LYS A 156 22.30 -9.76 -9.17
C LYS A 156 22.21 -10.65 -7.94
N THR A 157 21.21 -11.50 -7.88
CA THR A 157 21.04 -12.46 -6.78
C THR A 157 21.74 -13.78 -7.03
N ASN A 158 22.27 -14.00 -8.24
CA ASN A 158 22.73 -15.30 -8.71
C ASN A 158 21.70 -16.42 -8.45
N ASN A 159 20.42 -16.08 -8.51
CA ASN A 159 19.31 -16.94 -8.15
C ASN A 159 18.14 -16.69 -9.11
N ALA A 160 18.26 -17.26 -10.31
CA ALA A 160 17.24 -17.12 -11.35
C ALA A 160 15.88 -17.63 -10.87
N ARG A 161 15.84 -18.76 -10.15
CA ARG A 161 14.59 -19.32 -9.61
C ARG A 161 13.87 -18.29 -8.74
N PHE A 162 14.56 -17.66 -7.79
CA PHE A 162 13.99 -16.61 -6.93
C PHE A 162 13.39 -15.44 -7.72
N ALA A 163 14.12 -14.94 -8.73
CA ALA A 163 13.66 -13.81 -9.53
C ALA A 163 12.37 -14.13 -10.29
N TRP A 164 12.35 -15.28 -10.97
CA TRP A 164 11.19 -15.74 -11.74
C TRP A 164 10.00 -16.15 -10.87
N ASP A 165 10.26 -16.73 -9.68
CA ASP A 165 9.21 -17.00 -8.69
C ASP A 165 8.58 -15.71 -8.15
N SER A 166 9.41 -14.71 -7.85
CA SER A 166 8.93 -13.40 -7.40
C SER A 166 8.12 -12.69 -8.48
N TYR A 167 8.50 -12.86 -9.76
CA TYR A 167 7.77 -12.26 -10.88
C TYR A 167 6.44 -12.97 -11.15
N ARG A 168 6.38 -14.32 -11.16
CA ARG A 168 5.10 -15.02 -11.33
C ARG A 168 4.13 -14.72 -10.18
N ARG A 169 4.61 -14.64 -8.94
CA ARG A 169 3.81 -14.20 -7.79
C ARG A 169 3.29 -12.78 -7.96
N PHE A 170 4.13 -11.85 -8.45
CA PHE A 170 3.68 -10.49 -8.73
C PHE A 170 2.57 -10.45 -9.78
N LEU A 171 2.73 -11.19 -10.89
CA LEU A 171 1.72 -11.27 -11.94
C LEU A 171 0.39 -11.81 -11.43
N GLN A 172 0.43 -12.86 -10.61
CA GLN A 172 -0.76 -13.44 -9.97
C GLN A 172 -1.44 -12.41 -9.05
N MET A 173 -0.71 -11.85 -8.09
CA MET A 173 -1.25 -10.89 -7.13
C MET A 173 -1.80 -9.63 -7.81
N TYR A 174 -1.04 -9.04 -8.74
CA TYR A 174 -1.44 -7.82 -9.44
C TYR A 174 -2.56 -8.10 -10.44
N GLY A 175 -2.50 -9.25 -11.13
CA GLY A 175 -3.53 -9.69 -12.07
C GLY A 175 -4.87 -9.89 -11.41
N ASP A 176 -4.91 -10.56 -10.26
CA ASP A 176 -6.11 -10.70 -9.42
C ASP A 176 -6.57 -9.33 -8.90
N VAL A 177 -5.77 -8.70 -8.03
CA VAL A 177 -6.19 -7.54 -7.22
C VAL A 177 -6.43 -6.28 -8.06
N VAL A 178 -5.54 -6.00 -9.02
CA VAL A 178 -5.55 -4.72 -9.76
C VAL A 178 -6.24 -4.87 -11.11
N MET A 179 -6.01 -5.98 -11.80
CA MET A 179 -6.56 -6.20 -13.14
C MET A 179 -7.87 -7.00 -13.15
N GLY A 180 -8.31 -7.53 -11.99
CA GLY A 180 -9.60 -8.19 -11.84
C GLY A 180 -9.66 -9.59 -12.44
N VAL A 181 -8.52 -10.28 -12.56
CA VAL A 181 -8.44 -11.67 -13.03
C VAL A 181 -8.83 -12.60 -11.89
N GLN A 182 -10.12 -12.60 -11.59
CA GLN A 182 -10.74 -13.39 -10.53
C GLN A 182 -11.52 -14.57 -11.09
N LYS A 183 -11.82 -15.51 -10.20
CA LYS A 183 -12.76 -16.60 -10.43
C LYS A 183 -14.12 -16.08 -10.89
N ARG A 184 -14.61 -16.58 -12.04
CA ARG A 184 -15.94 -16.26 -12.59
C ARG A 184 -17.01 -17.21 -12.04
N PRO A 185 -18.30 -16.83 -12.10
CA PRO A 185 -19.39 -17.77 -11.83
C PRO A 185 -19.27 -19.01 -12.73
N GLY A 186 -19.18 -20.20 -12.13
CA GLY A 186 -19.04 -21.48 -12.84
C GLY A 186 -17.61 -22.02 -12.96
N GLU A 187 -16.61 -21.28 -12.50
CA GLU A 187 -15.27 -21.84 -12.27
C GLU A 187 -15.21 -22.44 -10.86
N ASP A 188 -14.42 -23.49 -10.65
CA ASP A 188 -14.21 -24.12 -9.35
C ASP A 188 -12.93 -23.63 -8.67
N HIS A 189 -11.93 -23.24 -9.45
CA HIS A 189 -10.60 -22.85 -8.99
C HIS A 189 -10.25 -21.41 -9.40
N GLU A 190 -9.30 -20.79 -8.69
CA GLU A 190 -8.75 -19.50 -9.07
C GLU A 190 -7.96 -19.63 -10.39
N PRO A 191 -8.10 -18.67 -11.33
CA PRO A 191 -7.61 -18.84 -12.70
C PRO A 191 -6.09 -18.99 -12.79
N PHE A 192 -5.33 -18.36 -11.90
CA PHE A 192 -3.87 -18.52 -11.85
C PHE A 192 -3.45 -19.90 -11.31
N GLU A 193 -4.18 -20.44 -10.33
CA GLU A 193 -3.91 -21.78 -9.78
C GLU A 193 -4.18 -22.85 -10.85
N THR A 194 -5.29 -22.74 -11.60
CA THR A 194 -5.57 -23.63 -12.72
C THR A 194 -4.45 -23.65 -13.77
N VAL A 195 -3.84 -22.49 -14.07
CA VAL A 195 -2.71 -22.43 -14.99
C VAL A 195 -1.46 -23.13 -14.42
N ILE A 196 -1.21 -23.00 -13.11
CA ILE A 196 -0.11 -23.70 -12.44
C ILE A 196 -0.34 -25.21 -12.47
N GLU A 197 -1.52 -25.67 -12.07
CA GLU A 197 -1.92 -27.08 -12.03
C GLU A 197 -1.80 -27.73 -13.41
N HIS A 198 -2.34 -27.10 -14.46
CA HIS A 198 -2.24 -27.62 -15.83
C HIS A 198 -0.79 -27.73 -16.31
N MET A 199 0.06 -26.74 -16.03
CA MET A 199 1.48 -26.82 -16.42
C MET A 199 2.18 -27.98 -15.67
N LYS A 200 1.84 -28.21 -14.39
CA LYS A 200 2.41 -29.31 -13.62
C LYS A 200 1.93 -30.67 -14.13
N ASP A 201 0.66 -30.80 -14.50
CA ASP A 201 0.13 -32.01 -15.14
C ASP A 201 0.85 -32.29 -16.47
N GLU A 202 0.98 -31.30 -17.34
CA GLU A 202 1.67 -31.43 -18.63
C GLU A 202 3.15 -31.82 -18.47
N ARG A 203 3.84 -31.26 -17.47
CA ARG A 203 5.29 -31.39 -17.33
C ARG A 203 5.73 -32.54 -16.42
N TYR A 204 4.97 -32.83 -15.38
CA TYR A 204 5.32 -33.82 -14.36
C TYR A 204 4.29 -34.94 -14.22
N GLY A 205 3.17 -34.88 -14.93
CA GLY A 205 2.09 -35.87 -14.85
C GLY A 205 1.29 -35.82 -13.55
N LYS A 206 1.40 -34.72 -12.78
CA LYS A 206 0.73 -34.56 -11.48
C LYS A 206 0.62 -33.10 -11.04
N HIS A 207 -0.61 -32.62 -10.85
CA HIS A 207 -0.92 -31.26 -10.40
C HIS A 207 -0.42 -30.97 -8.97
N ASP A 208 -0.26 -31.99 -8.12
CA ASP A 208 0.24 -31.88 -6.75
C ASP A 208 1.78 -31.75 -6.66
N PHE A 209 2.48 -31.63 -7.79
CA PHE A 209 3.92 -31.42 -7.79
C PHE A 209 4.28 -30.15 -6.98
N PRO A 210 5.22 -30.23 -6.01
CA PRO A 210 5.50 -29.10 -5.12
C PRO A 210 6.08 -27.89 -5.86
N ASP A 211 5.48 -26.71 -5.68
CA ASP A 211 5.93 -25.43 -6.26
C ASP A 211 7.41 -25.13 -5.97
N VAL A 212 7.87 -25.52 -4.78
CA VAL A 212 9.26 -25.33 -4.36
C VAL A 212 10.26 -26.05 -5.27
N ARG A 213 9.82 -27.10 -5.97
CA ARG A 213 10.64 -27.90 -6.89
C ARG A 213 10.56 -27.44 -8.35
N LEU A 214 9.72 -26.44 -8.68
CA LEU A 214 9.70 -25.85 -10.01
C LEU A 214 11.06 -25.19 -10.31
N THR A 215 11.59 -25.46 -11.50
CA THR A 215 12.85 -24.90 -11.97
C THR A 215 12.66 -23.46 -12.47
N ALA A 216 13.76 -22.74 -12.68
CA ALA A 216 13.70 -21.40 -13.27
C ALA A 216 13.07 -21.40 -14.68
N ALA A 217 13.23 -22.48 -15.46
CA ALA A 217 12.63 -22.60 -16.79
C ALA A 217 11.09 -22.74 -16.71
N ASP A 218 10.60 -23.53 -15.75
CA ASP A 218 9.16 -23.71 -15.52
C ASP A 218 8.52 -22.39 -15.05
N LEU A 219 9.21 -21.66 -14.16
CA LEU A 219 8.74 -20.36 -13.68
C LEU A 219 8.74 -19.29 -14.79
N LYS A 220 9.72 -19.31 -15.71
CA LYS A 220 9.71 -18.47 -16.92
C LYS A 220 8.48 -18.77 -17.80
N GLU A 221 8.16 -20.05 -17.96
CA GLU A 221 6.98 -20.47 -18.71
C GLU A 221 5.67 -20.02 -18.04
N LEU A 222 5.55 -20.18 -16.72
CA LEU A 222 4.40 -19.68 -15.96
C LEU A 222 4.21 -18.17 -16.14
N VAL A 223 5.29 -17.38 -16.13
CA VAL A 223 5.21 -15.94 -16.41
C VAL A 223 4.57 -15.66 -17.78
N ILE A 224 4.93 -16.43 -18.81
CA ILE A 224 4.34 -16.29 -20.15
C ILE A 224 2.85 -16.65 -20.12
N ARG A 225 2.50 -17.79 -19.53
CA ARG A 225 1.10 -18.25 -19.41
C ARG A 225 0.25 -17.27 -18.60
N PHE A 226 0.78 -16.70 -17.52
CA PHE A 226 0.08 -15.71 -16.69
C PHE A 226 -0.21 -14.42 -17.44
N LYS A 227 0.74 -13.90 -18.22
CA LYS A 227 0.48 -12.72 -19.07
C LYS A 227 -0.55 -13.00 -20.15
N ALA A 228 -0.53 -14.21 -20.73
CA ALA A 228 -1.54 -14.62 -21.70
C ALA A 228 -2.94 -14.66 -21.06
N LEU A 229 -3.07 -15.28 -19.88
CA LEU A 229 -4.30 -15.29 -19.09
C LEU A 229 -4.79 -13.88 -18.78
N ILE A 230 -3.91 -12.98 -18.32
CA ILE A 230 -4.26 -11.58 -18.03
C ILE A 230 -4.81 -10.90 -19.29
N LYS A 231 -4.14 -11.06 -20.43
CA LYS A 231 -4.57 -10.47 -21.70
C LYS A 231 -5.91 -11.02 -22.18
N GLU A 232 -6.11 -12.33 -22.04
CA GLU A 232 -7.36 -13.00 -22.40
C GLU A 232 -8.53 -12.51 -21.51
N ARG A 233 -8.33 -12.44 -20.20
CA ARG A 233 -9.40 -12.14 -19.23
C ARG A 233 -9.77 -10.66 -19.19
N THR A 234 -8.81 -9.77 -19.45
CA THR A 234 -8.96 -8.32 -19.26
C THR A 234 -8.92 -7.52 -20.57
N GLY A 235 -8.48 -8.14 -21.67
CA GLY A 235 -8.21 -7.45 -22.93
C GLY A 235 -6.96 -6.57 -22.91
N LYS A 236 -6.21 -6.49 -21.79
CA LYS A 236 -5.06 -5.62 -21.60
C LYS A 236 -3.80 -6.43 -21.32
N SER A 237 -2.67 -5.98 -21.86
CA SER A 237 -1.37 -6.54 -21.50
C SER A 237 -0.98 -6.14 -20.08
N PHE A 238 -0.18 -6.97 -19.41
CA PHE A 238 0.37 -6.63 -18.10
C PHE A 238 1.24 -5.36 -18.17
N PRO A 239 1.03 -4.36 -17.28
CA PRO A 239 1.77 -3.10 -17.32
C PRO A 239 3.26 -3.35 -17.07
N GLN A 240 4.11 -2.92 -18.01
CA GLN A 240 5.56 -3.04 -17.89
C GLN A 240 6.19 -1.81 -17.22
N ASP A 241 5.49 -0.66 -17.21
CA ASP A 241 5.93 0.56 -16.51
C ASP A 241 5.65 0.46 -15.00
N PRO A 242 6.68 0.49 -14.15
CA PRO A 242 6.50 0.48 -12.70
C PRO A 242 5.68 1.64 -12.13
N ASN A 243 5.64 2.81 -12.80
CA ASN A 243 4.79 3.91 -12.35
C ASN A 243 3.31 3.59 -12.60
N GLU A 244 2.97 3.05 -13.78
CA GLU A 244 1.63 2.56 -14.06
C GLU A 244 1.21 1.48 -13.05
N GLN A 245 2.12 0.55 -12.73
CA GLN A 245 1.91 -0.45 -11.69
C GLN A 245 1.60 0.19 -10.33
N LEU A 246 2.39 1.19 -9.92
CA LEU A 246 2.21 1.87 -8.63
C LEU A 246 0.84 2.54 -8.52
N TRP A 247 0.43 3.29 -9.54
CA TRP A 247 -0.87 3.97 -9.56
C TRP A 247 -2.04 2.99 -9.64
N GLY A 248 -1.89 1.90 -10.39
CA GLY A 248 -2.87 0.81 -10.42
C GLY A 248 -3.04 0.16 -9.05
N ALA A 249 -1.93 -0.16 -8.37
CA ALA A 249 -1.94 -0.73 -7.03
C ALA A 249 -2.57 0.21 -5.99
N MET A 250 -2.26 1.50 -6.04
CA MET A 250 -2.89 2.51 -5.18
C MET A 250 -4.40 2.56 -5.39
N GLY A 251 -4.85 2.59 -6.65
CA GLY A 251 -6.27 2.60 -6.99
C GLY A 251 -7.00 1.34 -6.55
N ALA A 252 -6.36 0.17 -6.67
CA ALA A 252 -6.91 -1.08 -6.19
C ALA A 252 -7.05 -1.11 -4.67
N VAL A 253 -6.04 -0.63 -3.92
CA VAL A 253 -6.14 -0.53 -2.47
C VAL A 253 -7.28 0.39 -2.03
N PHE A 254 -7.40 1.59 -2.61
CA PHE A 254 -8.53 2.47 -2.30
C PHE A 254 -9.86 1.83 -2.70
N GLY A 255 -9.93 1.19 -3.87
CA GLY A 255 -11.10 0.46 -4.35
C GLY A 255 -11.51 -0.69 -3.43
N SER A 256 -10.55 -1.37 -2.80
CA SER A 256 -10.79 -2.47 -1.86
C SER A 256 -11.56 -2.04 -0.61
N TRP A 257 -11.56 -0.73 -0.28
CA TRP A 257 -12.34 -0.23 0.85
C TRP A 257 -13.84 -0.49 0.68
N MET A 258 -14.36 -0.47 -0.55
CA MET A 258 -15.79 -0.71 -0.81
C MET A 258 -16.07 -2.09 -1.39
N ASN A 259 -15.15 -3.05 -1.27
CA ASN A 259 -15.44 -4.44 -1.64
C ASN A 259 -16.47 -5.07 -0.68
N ASP A 260 -17.17 -6.10 -1.13
CA ASP A 260 -18.29 -6.69 -0.38
C ASP A 260 -17.85 -7.23 0.98
N ARG A 261 -16.69 -7.92 1.02
CA ARG A 261 -16.13 -8.46 2.27
C ARG A 261 -15.83 -7.37 3.29
N ALA A 262 -15.24 -6.24 2.88
CA ALA A 262 -14.93 -5.13 3.78
C ALA A 262 -16.19 -4.40 4.24
N VAL A 263 -17.18 -4.22 3.37
CA VAL A 263 -18.48 -3.62 3.74
C VAL A 263 -19.18 -4.47 4.81
N VAL A 264 -19.26 -5.79 4.61
CA VAL A 264 -19.86 -6.70 5.58
C VAL A 264 -19.09 -6.69 6.89
N TYR A 265 -17.75 -6.75 6.84
CA TYR A 265 -16.90 -6.68 8.03
C TYR A 265 -17.14 -5.39 8.82
N ARG A 266 -17.14 -4.24 8.15
CA ARG A 266 -17.37 -2.95 8.80
C ARG A 266 -18.73 -2.85 9.46
N ARG A 267 -19.79 -3.34 8.82
CA ARG A 267 -21.13 -3.40 9.41
C ARG A 267 -21.14 -4.26 10.67
N LYS A 268 -20.45 -5.41 10.66
CA LYS A 268 -20.37 -6.33 11.81
C LYS A 268 -19.67 -5.70 13.01
N TYR A 269 -18.59 -4.95 12.79
CA TYR A 269 -17.76 -4.40 13.88
C TYR A 269 -17.98 -2.90 14.14
N GLY A 270 -18.99 -2.29 13.51
CA GLY A 270 -19.32 -0.86 13.72
C GLY A 270 -18.24 0.11 13.21
N ILE A 271 -17.46 -0.28 12.20
CA ILE A 271 -16.41 0.57 11.63
C ILE A 271 -17.04 1.55 10.63
N PRO A 272 -16.93 2.87 10.84
CA PRO A 272 -17.51 3.87 9.94
C PRO A 272 -16.91 3.84 8.53
N HIS A 273 -17.75 4.06 7.51
CA HIS A 273 -17.34 4.02 6.10
C HIS A 273 -16.50 5.23 5.69
N ASP A 274 -16.68 6.36 6.37
CA ASP A 274 -16.03 7.65 6.12
C ASP A 274 -14.55 7.68 6.56
N TRP A 275 -14.12 6.70 7.36
CA TRP A 275 -12.73 6.60 7.83
C TRP A 275 -11.73 6.31 6.71
N GLY A 276 -12.16 5.61 5.66
CA GLY A 276 -11.29 5.21 4.56
C GLY A 276 -10.12 4.30 4.96
N THR A 277 -9.21 4.08 4.02
CA THR A 277 -7.97 3.32 4.21
C THR A 277 -6.76 4.13 3.74
N ALA A 278 -5.64 4.00 4.44
CA ALA A 278 -4.37 4.54 3.99
C ALA A 278 -3.65 3.52 3.10
N VAL A 279 -2.73 4.01 2.26
CA VAL A 279 -1.85 3.17 1.43
C VAL A 279 -0.43 3.32 1.91
N ASN A 280 0.22 2.22 2.23
CA ASN A 280 1.63 2.17 2.63
C ASN A 280 2.44 1.61 1.47
N VAL A 281 3.36 2.41 0.94
CA VAL A 281 4.33 1.98 -0.08
C VAL A 281 5.66 1.79 0.64
N GLN A 282 6.23 0.59 0.58
CA GLN A 282 7.43 0.25 1.34
C GLN A 282 8.41 -0.57 0.53
N THR A 283 9.71 -0.27 0.65
CA THR A 283 10.78 -1.05 0.01
C THR A 283 10.68 -2.53 0.34
N MET A 284 10.81 -3.38 -0.69
CA MET A 284 10.86 -4.83 -0.51
C MET A 284 12.15 -5.26 0.18
N VAL A 285 11.97 -6.16 1.15
CA VAL A 285 13.01 -7.03 1.69
C VAL A 285 12.57 -8.47 1.44
N PHE A 286 13.52 -9.37 1.19
CA PHE A 286 13.21 -10.70 0.68
C PHE A 286 13.63 -11.77 1.70
N GLY A 287 12.65 -12.51 2.22
CA GLY A 287 12.88 -13.70 3.05
C GLY A 287 13.18 -14.96 2.23
N ASN A 288 13.06 -14.89 0.89
CA ASN A 288 13.14 -16.00 -0.06
C ASN A 288 14.39 -15.95 -0.97
N MET A 289 15.48 -15.33 -0.52
CA MET A 289 16.75 -15.27 -1.28
C MET A 289 17.65 -16.50 -1.07
N GLY A 290 17.20 -17.49 -0.30
CA GLY A 290 17.97 -18.71 0.03
C GLY A 290 17.91 -19.04 1.52
N GLU A 291 18.77 -19.95 1.95
CA GLU A 291 18.76 -20.54 3.29
C GLU A 291 19.20 -19.58 4.42
N THR A 292 19.80 -18.44 4.08
CA THR A 292 20.18 -17.38 5.04
C THR A 292 19.15 -16.26 5.14
N SER A 293 17.97 -16.44 4.55
CA SER A 293 16.87 -15.48 4.55
C SER A 293 15.61 -16.14 5.14
N ALA A 294 14.83 -15.37 5.90
CA ALA A 294 13.61 -15.86 6.52
C ALA A 294 12.57 -14.76 6.69
N THR A 295 11.33 -15.16 6.92
CA THR A 295 10.21 -14.28 7.32
C THR A 295 9.47 -14.92 8.47
N GLY A 296 8.82 -14.13 9.33
CA GLY A 296 8.10 -14.68 10.47
C GLY A 296 7.17 -13.67 11.12
N VAL A 297 6.33 -14.19 12.02
CA VAL A 297 5.40 -13.41 12.84
C VAL A 297 5.58 -13.84 14.29
N ALA A 298 5.65 -12.87 15.20
CA ALA A 298 5.85 -13.14 16.61
C ALA A 298 5.03 -12.18 17.49
N PHE A 299 4.74 -12.67 18.69
CA PHE A 299 4.11 -11.98 19.79
C PHE A 299 5.09 -11.95 20.96
N THR A 300 5.07 -10.85 21.72
CA THR A 300 5.93 -10.67 22.90
C THR A 300 5.46 -11.47 24.11
N ARG A 301 4.27 -12.08 24.02
CA ARG A 301 3.60 -12.97 24.98
C ARG A 301 2.81 -14.01 24.21
N ASP A 302 2.51 -15.13 24.84
CA ASP A 302 1.59 -16.12 24.27
C ASP A 302 0.19 -15.49 24.11
N PRO A 303 -0.36 -15.43 22.87
CA PRO A 303 -1.67 -14.82 22.62
C PRO A 303 -2.85 -15.68 23.12
N ALA A 304 -2.65 -16.97 23.38
CA ALA A 304 -3.67 -17.89 23.89
C ALA A 304 -3.72 -17.91 25.43
N THR A 305 -2.57 -17.97 26.09
CA THR A 305 -2.49 -18.09 27.56
C THR A 305 -2.21 -16.76 28.27
N GLY A 306 -1.62 -15.79 27.57
CA GLY A 306 -1.12 -14.54 28.16
C GLY A 306 0.24 -14.67 28.87
N GLU A 307 0.85 -15.86 28.85
CA GLU A 307 2.15 -16.11 29.47
C GLU A 307 3.23 -15.21 28.86
N LYS A 308 4.15 -14.71 29.70
CA LYS A 308 5.25 -13.84 29.27
C LYS A 308 6.38 -14.65 28.63
N VAL A 309 6.09 -15.28 27.49
CA VAL A 309 7.04 -16.02 26.65
C VAL A 309 7.04 -15.46 25.23
N PHE A 310 8.19 -15.51 24.56
CA PHE A 310 8.26 -15.13 23.15
C PHE A 310 7.61 -16.23 22.31
N TYR A 311 6.53 -15.89 21.61
CA TYR A 311 5.73 -16.84 20.84
C TYR A 311 5.73 -16.42 19.38
N GLY A 312 6.08 -17.32 18.46
CA GLY A 312 6.07 -16.97 17.03
C GLY A 312 6.48 -18.12 16.13
N GLU A 313 6.33 -17.86 14.83
CA GLU A 313 6.56 -18.82 13.74
C GLU A 313 7.40 -18.14 12.65
N TYR A 314 8.25 -18.89 11.96
CA TYR A 314 9.08 -18.36 10.89
C TYR A 314 9.40 -19.40 9.81
N LEU A 315 9.46 -18.96 8.57
CA LEU A 315 9.85 -19.80 7.44
C LEU A 315 11.15 -19.32 6.83
N ILE A 316 12.11 -20.25 6.69
CA ILE A 316 13.33 -20.06 5.91
C ILE A 316 12.99 -20.13 4.43
N ASN A 317 13.62 -19.24 3.66
CA ASN A 317 13.50 -19.18 2.21
C ASN A 317 12.02 -19.04 1.76
N ALA A 318 11.33 -18.04 2.30
CA ALA A 318 9.89 -17.82 2.13
C ALA A 318 9.53 -16.33 2.09
N GLN A 319 8.36 -15.99 1.52
CA GLN A 319 7.77 -14.66 1.65
C GLN A 319 6.67 -14.67 2.73
N GLY A 320 6.34 -13.50 3.27
CA GLY A 320 5.36 -13.40 4.37
C GLY A 320 3.98 -13.98 4.05
N GLU A 321 3.64 -14.06 2.76
CA GLU A 321 2.45 -14.77 2.28
C GLU A 321 2.47 -16.26 2.62
N ASP A 322 3.62 -16.93 2.47
CA ASP A 322 3.74 -18.37 2.73
C ASP A 322 3.52 -18.71 4.21
N VAL A 323 3.88 -17.79 5.13
CA VAL A 323 3.63 -17.93 6.57
C VAL A 323 2.13 -17.83 6.87
N VAL A 324 1.41 -16.95 6.17
CA VAL A 324 -0.02 -16.74 6.40
C VAL A 324 -0.87 -17.82 5.73
N ALA A 325 -0.43 -18.32 4.57
CA ALA A 325 -1.17 -19.30 3.79
C ALA A 325 -1.13 -20.72 4.40
N GLY A 326 -0.18 -21.02 5.30
CA GLY A 326 -0.09 -22.33 5.95
C GLY A 326 0.25 -23.49 5.02
N VAL A 327 0.74 -23.20 3.80
CA VAL A 327 1.13 -24.21 2.80
C VAL A 327 2.37 -25.00 3.24
N ARG A 328 3.22 -24.36 4.06
CA ARG A 328 4.40 -24.97 4.68
C ARG A 328 4.21 -24.95 6.19
N THR A 329 4.61 -26.03 6.86
CA THR A 329 4.69 -26.06 8.32
C THR A 329 5.70 -24.99 8.78
N PRO A 330 5.25 -23.97 9.55
CA PRO A 330 6.10 -22.90 10.06
C PRO A 330 7.12 -23.33 11.11
#